data_AF-A0A7C1BPP1-F1
#
_entry.id   AF-A0A7C1BPP1-F1
#
_cell.length_a   1.000
_cell.length_b   1.000
_cell.length_c   1.000
_cell.angle_alpha   90.00
_cell.angle_beta   90.00
_cell.angle_gamma   90.00
#
_symmetry.space_group_name_H-M   'P 1'
#
loop_
_entity.id
_entity.type
_entity.pdbx_description
1 polymer ?
#
loop_
_entity_poly.entity_id
_entity_poly.type
_entity_poly.pdbx_seq_one_letter_code
_entity_poly.pdbx_strand_id
1 'polypeptide(L)'
;MLTLTGNLENLTLIFIYSGEFAERVIRNLINDPSFCKSCGLYCDYCKYNVYSYVQNIRAAIQIPSPDQLPQFIDEPRKYLPRKVPEADLCIASGLHKDLLLELPRYLREFRVKGLIVPIEDFLEVPSGLKRQVEEECLEQGLESAFPKPFCSLEAEEDKPLVSRLVLELKVGRPSLELSVVKRGGREVIGAAIVRRSAPCGSTWYIARKLLGVEVRKEILYDVIAKAHHSYPCTATMNVDPEVKEPILHLGGYIIRDEVERALRRAKERE
;
A
#
# COMPACT_ATOMS: atom_id res chain seq x y z
N MET A 1 -13.85 -8.74 18.37
CA MET A 1 -14.87 -7.99 17.62
C MET A 1 -14.87 -6.56 18.16
N LEU A 2 -14.04 -5.68 17.59
CA LEU A 2 -13.96 -4.29 18.03
C LEU A 2 -15.19 -3.54 17.51
N THR A 3 -16.20 -3.39 18.36
CA THR A 3 -17.33 -2.49 18.13
C THR A 3 -16.87 -1.06 18.34
N LEU A 4 -16.69 -0.34 17.24
CA LEU A 4 -16.40 1.09 17.23
C LEU A 4 -17.70 1.86 17.49
N THR A 5 -18.06 2.04 18.77
CA THR A 5 -19.14 2.92 19.21
C THR A 5 -18.56 4.25 19.69
N GLY A 6 -18.55 5.22 18.80
CA GLY A 6 -18.19 6.62 19.03
C GLY A 6 -18.23 7.35 17.70
N ASN A 7 -18.59 8.64 17.68
CA ASN A 7 -18.37 9.49 16.51
C ASN A 7 -16.86 9.52 16.21
N LEU A 8 -16.37 8.55 15.44
CA LEU A 8 -14.99 8.53 15.00
C LEU A 8 -14.87 9.57 13.90
N GLU A 9 -14.16 10.65 14.18
CA GLU A 9 -13.62 11.49 13.12
C GLU A 9 -12.86 10.58 12.14
N ASN A 10 -13.12 10.76 10.84
CA ASN A 10 -12.46 10.02 9.78
C ASN A 10 -10.95 10.05 9.98
N LEU A 11 -10.26 8.91 9.79
CA LEU A 11 -8.80 8.89 9.80
C LEU A 11 -8.25 9.94 8.82
N THR A 12 -7.38 10.81 9.30
CA THR A 12 -6.80 11.88 8.48
C THR A 12 -5.36 11.55 8.07
N LEU A 13 -5.06 11.73 6.79
CA LEU A 13 -3.79 11.44 6.16
C LEU A 13 -3.14 12.72 5.62
N ILE A 14 -1.82 12.79 5.73
CA ILE A 14 -0.99 13.61 4.85
C ILE A 14 0.00 12.72 4.10
N PHE A 15 0.40 13.17 2.92
CA PHE A 15 1.51 12.58 2.17
C PHE A 15 2.63 13.60 2.06
N ILE A 16 3.84 13.18 2.38
CA ILE A 16 5.07 13.90 2.06
C ILE A 16 5.88 12.94 1.21
N TYR A 17 6.10 13.28 -0.06
CA TYR A 17 6.63 12.30 -0.99
C TYR A 17 7.50 12.90 -2.07
N SER A 18 8.29 12.03 -2.68
CA SER A 18 8.87 12.25 -4.00
C SER A 18 8.69 10.96 -4.83
N GLY A 19 8.78 11.09 -6.15
CA GLY A 19 8.60 9.99 -7.08
C GLY A 19 7.16 9.49 -7.24
N GLU A 20 7.03 8.46 -8.09
CA GLU A 20 5.74 8.01 -8.66
C GLU A 20 4.92 7.11 -7.71
N PHE A 21 5.56 6.51 -6.69
CA PHE A 21 4.88 5.53 -5.86
C PHE A 21 3.76 6.14 -5.02
N ALA A 22 4.06 7.21 -4.30
CA ALA A 22 3.06 7.87 -3.48
C ALA A 22 1.93 8.43 -4.35
N GLU A 23 2.23 9.00 -5.53
CA GLU A 23 1.19 9.42 -6.48
C GLU A 23 0.26 8.23 -6.81
N ARG A 24 0.82 7.05 -7.08
CA ARG A 24 0.06 5.84 -7.35
C ARG A 24 -0.86 5.43 -6.20
N VAL A 25 -0.38 5.54 -4.95
CA VAL A 25 -1.21 5.28 -3.75
C VAL A 25 -2.30 6.33 -3.61
N ILE A 26 -1.97 7.62 -3.70
CA ILE A 26 -2.92 8.74 -3.58
C ILE A 26 -4.03 8.60 -4.63
N ARG A 27 -3.67 8.38 -5.90
CA ARG A 27 -4.61 8.23 -7.01
C ARG A 27 -5.46 6.97 -6.89
N ASN A 28 -4.94 5.92 -6.26
CA ASN A 28 -5.76 4.78 -5.89
C ASN A 28 -6.77 5.10 -4.78
N LEU A 29 -6.37 5.84 -3.74
CA LEU A 29 -7.21 6.20 -2.59
C LEU A 29 -8.35 7.16 -2.96
N ILE A 30 -8.07 8.19 -3.76
CA ILE A 30 -9.11 9.11 -4.26
C ILE A 30 -9.95 8.50 -5.40
N ASN A 31 -9.52 7.33 -5.89
CA ASN A 31 -10.14 6.57 -6.97
C ASN A 31 -10.19 7.32 -8.32
N ASP A 32 -9.04 7.85 -8.74
CA ASP A 32 -8.91 8.62 -9.98
C ASP A 32 -9.16 7.74 -11.24
N PRO A 33 -10.17 8.07 -12.08
CA PRO A 33 -10.51 7.35 -13.32
C PRO A 33 -9.41 7.35 -14.38
N SER A 34 -8.51 8.33 -14.36
CA SER A 34 -7.44 8.45 -15.36
C SER A 34 -6.20 7.63 -15.02
N PHE A 35 -6.15 7.04 -13.82
CA PHE A 35 -4.93 6.44 -13.26
C PHE A 35 -4.70 4.97 -13.68
N CYS A 36 -5.73 4.13 -13.60
CA CYS A 36 -5.57 2.71 -13.92
C CYS A 36 -5.71 2.48 -15.42
N LYS A 37 -4.60 2.14 -16.09
CA LYS A 37 -4.55 1.92 -17.54
C LYS A 37 -4.24 0.48 -17.95
N SER A 38 -4.09 -0.44 -16.99
CA SER A 38 -3.61 -1.81 -17.22
C SER A 38 -4.50 -2.66 -18.14
N CYS A 39 -5.80 -2.36 -18.24
CA CYS A 39 -6.72 -3.04 -19.16
C CYS A 39 -6.78 -2.42 -20.56
N GLY A 40 -6.20 -1.23 -20.77
CA GLY A 40 -6.32 -0.49 -22.03
C GLY A 40 -7.78 -0.33 -22.49
N LEU A 41 -8.04 -0.66 -23.75
CA LEU A 41 -9.37 -0.61 -24.36
C LEU A 41 -10.39 -1.59 -23.74
N TYR A 42 -9.93 -2.58 -22.98
CA TYR A 42 -10.78 -3.58 -22.32
C TYR A 42 -11.14 -3.17 -20.88
N CYS A 43 -10.94 -1.90 -20.50
CA CYS A 43 -11.31 -1.41 -19.18
C CYS A 43 -12.83 -1.41 -19.00
N ASP A 44 -13.30 -1.98 -17.90
CA ASP A 44 -14.70 -2.03 -17.51
C ASP A 44 -14.99 -1.22 -16.23
N TYR A 45 -14.07 -0.35 -15.85
CA TYR A 45 -14.21 0.55 -14.71
C TYR A 45 -14.35 -0.16 -13.34
N CYS A 46 -13.72 -1.34 -13.18
CA CYS A 46 -13.92 -2.27 -12.06
C CYS A 46 -13.79 -1.71 -10.62
N LYS A 47 -13.08 -0.59 -10.42
CA LYS A 47 -12.91 0.04 -9.11
C LYS A 47 -13.69 1.35 -8.93
N TYR A 48 -14.20 1.95 -10.00
CA TYR A 48 -14.76 3.30 -9.96
C TYR A 48 -16.17 3.32 -9.38
N ASN A 49 -16.52 4.38 -8.66
CA ASN A 49 -17.75 4.52 -7.87
C ASN A 49 -17.91 3.50 -6.72
N VAL A 50 -16.88 2.68 -6.42
CA VAL A 50 -16.93 1.72 -5.31
C VAL A 50 -16.49 2.35 -3.99
N TYR A 51 -15.54 3.29 -4.04
CA TYR A 51 -15.00 3.99 -2.88
C TYR A 51 -14.35 5.32 -3.29
N SER A 52 -14.15 6.23 -2.36
CA SER A 52 -13.21 7.34 -2.47
C SER A 52 -12.84 7.82 -1.08
N TYR A 53 -11.55 7.97 -0.82
CA TYR A 53 -11.01 8.44 0.46
C TYR A 53 -10.44 9.85 0.36
N VAL A 54 -10.92 10.64 -0.62
CA VAL A 54 -10.48 12.03 -0.80
C VAL A 54 -10.67 12.87 0.46
N GLN A 55 -11.72 12.62 1.23
CA GLN A 55 -12.00 13.34 2.49
C GLN A 55 -11.02 12.99 3.62
N ASN A 56 -10.33 11.86 3.52
CA ASN A 56 -9.30 11.45 4.49
C ASN A 56 -7.97 12.17 4.23
N ILE A 57 -7.70 12.62 3.00
CA ILE A 57 -6.41 13.20 2.62
C ILE A 57 -6.44 14.71 2.83
N ARG A 58 -5.77 15.19 3.89
CA ARG A 58 -5.68 16.62 4.24
C ARG A 58 -4.65 17.37 3.41
N ALA A 59 -3.57 16.69 3.02
CA ALA A 59 -2.54 17.24 2.14
C ALA A 59 -1.78 16.12 1.42
N ALA A 60 -1.34 16.41 0.20
CA ALA A 60 -0.35 15.61 -0.50
C ALA A 60 0.71 16.56 -1.06
N ILE A 61 1.91 16.49 -0.51
CA ILE A 61 2.97 17.47 -0.75
C ILE A 61 4.16 16.76 -1.36
N GLN A 62 4.41 17.07 -2.62
CA GLN A 62 5.61 16.63 -3.32
C GLN A 62 6.79 17.53 -2.91
N ILE A 63 7.90 16.93 -2.51
CA ILE A 63 9.16 17.61 -2.20
C ILE A 63 10.22 17.24 -3.25
N PRO A 64 11.37 17.94 -3.32
CA PRO A 64 12.43 17.62 -4.27
C PRO A 64 12.87 16.16 -4.16
N SER A 65 13.16 15.55 -5.30
CA SER A 65 13.59 14.16 -5.33
C SER A 65 15.04 14.01 -4.85
N PRO A 66 15.45 12.83 -4.34
CA PRO A 66 16.80 12.63 -3.82
C PRO A 66 17.91 12.97 -4.82
N ASP A 67 17.69 12.79 -6.12
CA ASP A 67 18.63 13.13 -7.20
C ASP A 67 18.79 14.65 -7.43
N GLN A 68 17.86 15.46 -6.92
CA GLN A 68 17.92 16.93 -6.95
C GLN A 68 18.57 17.53 -5.71
N LEU A 69 18.94 16.69 -4.74
CA LEU A 69 19.44 17.12 -3.43
C LEU A 69 20.92 16.75 -3.27
N PRO A 70 21.67 17.48 -2.44
CA PRO A 70 23.02 17.07 -2.05
C PRO A 70 23.00 15.69 -1.39
N GLN A 71 24.10 14.93 -1.55
CA GLN A 71 24.25 13.60 -0.94
C GLN A 71 24.10 13.61 0.59
N PHE A 72 24.49 14.73 1.22
CA PHE A 72 24.36 14.97 2.65
C PHE A 72 23.75 16.36 2.85
N ILE A 73 22.75 16.43 3.72
CA ILE A 73 22.00 17.65 3.99
C ILE A 73 22.24 18.10 5.43
N ASP A 74 22.95 19.22 5.59
CA ASP A 74 23.21 19.80 6.92
C ASP A 74 21.94 20.38 7.58
N GLU A 75 21.02 20.92 6.78
CA GLU A 75 19.78 21.54 7.26
C GLU A 75 18.54 20.92 6.57
N PRO A 76 18.11 19.69 6.94
CA PRO A 76 16.98 18.98 6.34
C PRO A 76 15.69 19.82 6.29
N ARG A 77 15.47 20.64 7.33
CA ARG A 77 14.29 21.48 7.47
C ARG A 77 14.08 22.46 6.31
N LYS A 78 15.12 22.83 5.56
CA LYS A 78 15.00 23.72 4.38
C LYS A 78 14.25 23.07 3.21
N TYR A 79 14.24 21.75 3.14
CA TYR A 79 13.64 20.99 2.04
C TYR A 79 12.28 20.37 2.41
N LEU A 80 11.96 20.32 3.70
CA LEU A 80 10.64 19.93 4.18
C LEU A 80 9.62 21.07 4.00
N PRO A 81 8.31 20.76 3.90
CA PRO A 81 7.29 21.80 3.77
C PRO A 81 7.31 22.76 4.95
N ARG A 82 7.09 24.06 4.74
CA ARG A 82 7.10 25.03 5.85
C ARG A 82 6.02 24.77 6.90
N LYS A 83 4.86 24.23 6.47
CA LYS A 83 3.73 23.85 7.31
C LYS A 83 3.02 22.65 6.68
N VAL A 84 2.50 21.77 7.53
CA VAL A 84 1.48 20.78 7.16
C VAL A 84 0.26 20.91 8.07
N PRO A 85 -0.94 20.50 7.63
CA PRO A 85 -2.09 20.41 8.52
C PRO A 85 -1.87 19.33 9.58
N GLU A 86 -2.54 19.47 10.72
CA GLU A 86 -2.67 18.38 11.69
C GLU A 86 -3.37 17.19 11.04
N ALA A 87 -2.88 15.99 11.33
CA ALA A 87 -3.43 14.75 10.80
C ALA A 87 -3.09 13.57 11.72
N ASP A 88 -3.75 12.44 11.51
CA ASP A 88 -3.45 11.22 12.24
C ASP A 88 -2.17 10.57 11.71
N LEU A 89 -2.07 10.35 10.40
CA LEU A 89 -0.94 9.64 9.80
C LEU A 89 -0.27 10.46 8.69
N CYS A 90 1.06 10.39 8.64
CA CYS A 90 1.84 10.72 7.46
C CYS A 90 2.24 9.44 6.73
N ILE A 91 2.00 9.39 5.42
CA ILE A 91 2.60 8.36 4.54
C ILE A 91 3.74 9.03 3.78
N ALA A 92 4.96 8.54 4.00
CA ALA A 92 6.18 9.10 3.46
C ALA A 92 6.87 8.12 2.50
N SER A 93 7.23 8.57 1.30
CA SER A 93 7.91 7.71 0.31
C SER A 93 8.77 8.50 -0.68
N GLY A 94 9.90 7.90 -1.09
CA GLY A 94 10.82 8.49 -2.07
C GLY A 94 11.57 9.72 -1.54
N LEU A 95 11.71 9.86 -0.22
CA LEU A 95 12.42 10.97 0.41
C LEU A 95 13.92 10.72 0.39
N HIS A 96 14.70 11.81 0.39
CA HIS A 96 16.12 11.75 0.70
C HIS A 96 16.33 11.26 2.14
N LYS A 97 17.38 10.48 2.39
CA LYS A 97 17.63 9.77 3.66
C LYS A 97 17.68 10.71 4.87
N ASP A 98 18.37 11.84 4.72
CA ASP A 98 18.46 12.86 5.77
C ASP A 98 17.11 13.54 6.05
N LEU A 99 16.25 13.69 5.04
CA LEU A 99 14.90 14.22 5.23
C LEU A 99 14.00 13.21 5.94
N LEU A 100 14.14 11.92 5.60
CA LEU A 100 13.40 10.85 6.25
C LEU A 100 13.79 10.72 7.72
N LEU A 101 15.07 10.89 8.06
CA LEU A 101 15.56 10.86 9.43
C LEU A 101 15.04 12.02 10.28
N GLU A 102 14.96 13.24 9.72
CA GLU A 102 14.40 14.42 10.40
C GLU A 102 12.87 14.38 10.51
N LEU A 103 12.20 13.58 9.68
CA LEU A 103 10.76 13.62 9.50
C LEU A 103 9.95 13.41 10.79
N PRO A 104 10.29 12.50 11.73
CA PRO A 104 9.46 12.30 12.92
C PRO A 104 9.40 13.54 13.83
N ARG A 105 10.52 14.27 14.00
CA ARG A 105 10.57 15.54 14.75
C ARG A 105 9.70 16.59 14.09
N TYR A 106 9.87 16.74 12.78
CA TYR A 106 9.04 17.63 11.96
C TYR A 106 7.55 17.34 12.14
N LEU A 107 7.14 16.08 12.04
CA LEU A 107 5.75 15.66 12.15
C LEU A 107 5.15 15.93 13.54
N ARG A 108 5.96 15.73 14.60
CA ARG A 108 5.54 16.00 15.97
C ARG A 108 5.19 17.48 16.19
N GLU A 109 5.96 18.40 15.63
CA GLU A 109 5.69 19.85 15.70
C GLU A 109 4.32 20.22 15.10
N PHE A 110 3.87 19.51 14.07
CA PHE A 110 2.57 19.70 13.42
C PHE A 110 1.48 18.76 13.92
N ARG A 111 1.67 18.14 15.10
CA ARG A 111 0.72 17.26 15.78
C ARG A 111 0.26 16.06 14.93
N VAL A 112 1.14 15.56 14.06
CA VAL A 112 0.93 14.28 13.38
C VAL A 112 1.27 13.14 14.33
N LYS A 113 0.42 12.12 14.37
CA LYS A 113 0.45 11.09 15.42
C LYS A 113 1.14 9.79 14.99
N GLY A 114 1.31 9.57 13.69
CA GLY A 114 2.04 8.40 13.20
C GLY A 114 2.65 8.56 11.82
N LEU A 115 3.58 7.67 11.51
CA LEU A 115 4.37 7.67 10.28
C LEU A 115 4.39 6.27 9.66
N ILE A 116 3.95 6.17 8.41
CA ILE A 116 4.10 4.96 7.60
C ILE A 116 5.13 5.24 6.50
N VAL A 117 6.18 4.43 6.46
CA VAL A 117 7.22 4.51 5.43
C VAL A 117 7.26 3.20 4.65
N PRO A 118 6.56 3.09 3.53
CA PRO A 118 6.58 1.87 2.76
C PRO A 118 7.92 1.68 2.05
N ILE A 119 8.46 0.47 2.13
CA ILE A 119 9.75 0.12 1.54
C ILE A 119 9.51 -0.61 0.23
N GLU A 120 9.40 0.17 -0.84
CA GLU A 120 9.31 -0.33 -2.22
C GLU A 120 10.69 -0.57 -2.82
N ASP A 121 11.70 0.20 -2.41
CA ASP A 121 13.12 -0.05 -2.70
C ASP A 121 13.96 0.04 -1.40
N PHE A 122 14.72 -1.00 -1.11
CA PHE A 122 15.56 -1.08 0.09
C PHE A 122 16.77 -0.14 0.07
N LEU A 123 17.11 0.42 -1.09
CA LEU A 123 18.16 1.45 -1.22
C LEU A 123 17.69 2.83 -0.74
N GLU A 124 16.38 3.10 -0.87
CA GLU A 124 15.74 4.32 -0.34
C GLU A 124 15.67 4.25 1.19
N VAL A 125 15.31 3.09 1.73
CA VAL A 125 15.20 2.86 3.18
C VAL A 125 16.03 1.64 3.61
N PRO A 126 17.37 1.78 3.73
CA PRO A 126 18.22 0.72 4.26
C PRO A 126 17.86 0.37 5.71
N SER A 127 18.16 -0.85 6.14
CA SER A 127 17.81 -1.34 7.49
C SER A 127 18.33 -0.46 8.63
N GLY A 128 19.55 0.08 8.48
CA GLY A 128 20.13 1.03 9.45
C GLY A 128 19.30 2.31 9.56
N LEU A 129 18.93 2.92 8.42
CA LEU A 129 18.08 4.12 8.40
C LEU A 129 16.68 3.82 8.94
N LYS A 130 16.08 2.69 8.53
CA LYS A 130 14.78 2.24 9.06
C LYS A 130 14.79 2.23 10.58
N ARG A 131 15.82 1.62 11.19
CA ARG A 131 15.97 1.55 12.65
C ARG A 131 16.10 2.93 13.28
N GLN A 132 16.91 3.81 12.71
CA GLN A 132 17.07 5.18 13.24
C GLN A 132 15.76 5.98 13.19
N VAL A 133 14.99 5.85 12.10
CA VAL A 133 13.68 6.52 11.97
C VAL A 133 12.66 5.92 12.94
N GLU A 134 12.67 4.60 13.13
CA GLU A 134 11.81 3.90 14.09
C GLU A 134 12.11 4.31 15.55
N GLU A 135 13.39 4.43 15.91
CA GLU A 135 13.86 4.94 17.20
C GLU A 135 13.42 6.40 17.41
N GLU A 136 13.60 7.27 16.41
CA GLU A 136 13.17 8.66 16.49
C GLU A 136 11.63 8.78 16.56
N CYS A 137 10.87 7.93 15.85
CA CYS A 137 9.41 7.88 16.00
C CYS A 137 9.01 7.56 17.44
N LEU A 138 9.67 6.59 18.07
CA LEU A 138 9.41 6.23 19.46
C LEU A 138 9.71 7.39 20.41
N GLU A 139 10.84 8.09 20.24
CA GLU A 139 11.21 9.26 21.06
C GLU A 139 10.19 10.40 20.94
N GLN A 140 9.67 10.63 19.73
CA GLN A 140 8.67 11.67 19.47
C GLN A 140 7.23 11.24 19.83
N GLY A 141 7.02 9.98 20.22
CA GLY A 141 5.71 9.42 20.53
C GLY A 141 4.81 9.23 19.31
N LEU A 142 5.40 8.93 18.15
CA LEU A 142 4.70 8.58 16.91
C LEU A 142 4.55 7.07 16.78
N GLU A 143 3.33 6.62 16.47
CA GLU A 143 3.12 5.25 16.00
C GLU A 143 3.75 5.09 14.60
N SER A 144 4.52 4.03 14.36
CA SER A 144 5.21 3.86 13.08
C SER A 144 5.08 2.46 12.47
N ALA A 145 5.13 2.41 11.14
CA ALA A 145 5.16 1.15 10.39
C ALA A 145 6.01 1.28 9.12
N PHE A 146 6.78 0.21 8.84
CA PHE A 146 7.70 0.14 7.71
C PHE A 146 7.42 -1.09 6.84
N PRO A 147 6.23 -1.17 6.20
CA PRO A 147 5.85 -2.35 5.43
C PRO A 147 6.75 -2.52 4.20
N LYS A 148 7.26 -3.74 4.00
CA LYS A 148 8.11 -4.13 2.86
C LYS A 148 7.45 -5.29 2.09
N PRO A 149 6.90 -5.07 0.87
CA PRO A 149 6.43 -3.80 0.30
C PRO A 149 5.21 -3.24 1.04
N PHE A 150 4.63 -2.12 0.62
CA PHE A 150 3.45 -1.53 1.27
C PHE A 150 2.25 -2.49 1.35
N CYS A 151 2.09 -3.36 0.35
CA CYS A 151 1.05 -4.38 0.39
C CYS A 151 1.31 -5.53 1.37
N SER A 152 2.35 -5.47 2.22
CA SER A 152 2.49 -6.35 3.39
C SER A 152 1.88 -5.77 4.66
N LEU A 153 1.42 -4.52 4.66
CA LEU A 153 0.84 -3.87 5.83
C LEU A 153 -0.44 -4.59 6.29
N GLU A 154 -0.42 -5.14 7.50
CA GLU A 154 -1.57 -5.73 8.17
C GLU A 154 -2.04 -4.84 9.34
N ALA A 155 -3.23 -5.13 9.86
CA ALA A 155 -3.71 -4.48 11.08
C ALA A 155 -3.16 -5.26 12.28
N GLU A 156 -2.56 -4.54 13.22
CA GLU A 156 -1.96 -5.05 14.45
C GLU A 156 -2.61 -4.38 15.67
N GLU A 157 -2.85 -5.14 16.75
CA GLU A 157 -3.56 -4.63 17.94
C GLU A 157 -2.77 -3.57 18.71
N ASP A 158 -1.44 -3.68 18.70
CA ASP A 158 -0.49 -2.76 19.33
C ASP A 158 -0.21 -1.50 18.49
N LYS A 159 -0.73 -1.45 17.25
CA LYS A 159 -0.64 -0.30 16.34
C LYS A 159 -2.03 0.16 15.90
N PRO A 160 -2.84 0.70 16.83
CA PRO A 160 -4.24 1.02 16.56
C PRO A 160 -4.39 2.09 15.46
N LEU A 161 -3.48 3.06 15.36
CA LEU A 161 -3.61 4.15 14.39
C LEU A 161 -3.32 3.68 12.96
N VAL A 162 -2.22 2.97 12.76
CA VAL A 162 -1.83 2.33 11.50
C VAL A 162 -2.89 1.31 11.09
N SER A 163 -3.43 0.54 12.04
CA SER A 163 -4.52 -0.39 11.80
C SER A 163 -5.78 0.27 11.25
N ARG A 164 -6.09 1.53 11.63
CA ARG A 164 -7.20 2.27 11.04
C ARG A 164 -7.03 2.47 9.53
N LEU A 165 -5.80 2.65 9.01
CA LEU A 165 -5.58 2.72 7.55
C LEU A 165 -6.07 1.44 6.86
N VAL A 166 -5.70 0.29 7.42
CA VAL A 166 -6.03 -1.03 6.89
C VAL A 166 -7.53 -1.32 7.00
N LEU A 167 -8.15 -0.92 8.11
CA LEU A 167 -9.53 -1.26 8.45
C LEU A 167 -10.56 -0.26 7.92
N GLU A 168 -10.28 1.04 7.95
CA GLU A 168 -11.21 2.09 7.50
C GLU A 168 -11.07 2.34 6.00
N LEU A 169 -9.84 2.50 5.51
CA LEU A 169 -9.58 2.79 4.09
C LEU A 169 -9.44 1.52 3.24
N LYS A 170 -9.53 0.34 3.85
CA LYS A 170 -9.46 -0.96 3.17
C LYS A 170 -8.26 -1.04 2.21
N VAL A 171 -7.10 -0.56 2.67
CA VAL A 171 -5.84 -0.56 1.93
C VAL A 171 -4.72 -1.15 2.78
N GLY A 172 -3.96 -2.09 2.23
CA GLY A 172 -2.87 -2.80 2.91
C GLY A 172 -2.64 -4.17 2.26
N ARG A 173 -2.40 -5.21 3.06
CA ARG A 173 -2.36 -6.58 2.55
C ARG A 173 -3.68 -6.95 1.87
N PRO A 174 -3.71 -7.38 0.60
CA PRO A 174 -4.95 -7.61 -0.12
C PRO A 174 -5.86 -8.61 0.58
N SER A 175 -7.16 -8.53 0.30
CA SER A 175 -8.14 -9.52 0.76
C SER A 175 -9.25 -9.64 -0.28
N LEU A 176 -9.57 -10.87 -0.67
CA LEU A 176 -10.58 -11.17 -1.66
C LEU A 176 -11.58 -12.20 -1.15
N GLU A 177 -12.78 -12.13 -1.72
CA GLU A 177 -13.76 -13.21 -1.71
C GLU A 177 -13.93 -13.73 -3.14
N LEU A 178 -13.90 -15.05 -3.28
CA LEU A 178 -14.03 -15.72 -4.57
C LEU A 178 -15.26 -16.64 -4.54
N SER A 179 -15.89 -16.81 -5.70
CA SER A 179 -16.84 -17.90 -5.92
C SER A 179 -16.29 -18.83 -6.98
N VAL A 180 -16.57 -20.13 -6.82
CA VAL A 180 -16.21 -21.16 -7.79
C VAL A 180 -17.49 -21.67 -8.44
N VAL A 181 -17.46 -21.85 -9.75
CA VAL A 181 -18.60 -22.39 -10.52
C VAL A 181 -18.13 -23.47 -11.48
N LYS A 182 -19.00 -24.44 -11.76
CA LYS A 182 -18.72 -25.48 -12.75
C LYS A 182 -19.12 -25.01 -14.15
N ARG A 183 -18.15 -24.93 -15.06
CA ARG A 183 -18.37 -24.55 -16.47
C ARG A 183 -17.66 -25.53 -17.40
N GLY A 184 -18.40 -26.19 -18.29
CA GLY A 184 -17.82 -27.16 -19.24
C GLY A 184 -17.08 -28.32 -18.56
N GLY A 185 -17.57 -28.78 -17.40
CA GLY A 185 -16.96 -29.85 -16.63
C GLY A 185 -15.78 -29.45 -15.74
N ARG A 186 -15.38 -28.17 -15.73
CA ARG A 186 -14.25 -27.65 -14.94
C ARG A 186 -14.71 -26.65 -13.89
N GLU A 187 -14.00 -26.58 -12.78
CA GLU A 187 -14.18 -25.53 -11.77
C GLU A 187 -13.42 -24.27 -12.19
N VAL A 188 -14.12 -23.15 -12.26
CA VAL A 188 -13.54 -21.84 -12.61
C VAL A 188 -13.95 -20.78 -11.59
N ILE A 189 -13.16 -19.72 -11.46
CA ILE A 189 -13.54 -18.56 -10.65
C ILE A 189 -14.71 -17.83 -11.33
N GLY A 190 -15.89 -17.87 -10.71
CA GLY A 190 -17.11 -17.23 -11.21
C GLY A 190 -17.19 -15.74 -10.85
N ALA A 191 -16.69 -15.37 -9.67
CA ALA A 191 -16.64 -13.99 -9.21
C ALA A 191 -15.43 -13.76 -8.31
N ALA A 192 -14.93 -12.52 -8.29
CA ALA A 192 -13.86 -12.06 -7.42
C ALA A 192 -14.18 -10.67 -6.86
N ILE A 193 -14.42 -10.59 -5.55
CA ILE A 193 -14.77 -9.36 -4.83
C ILE A 193 -13.55 -8.91 -4.02
N VAL A 194 -13.10 -7.68 -4.26
CA VAL A 194 -12.01 -7.07 -3.48
C VAL A 194 -12.58 -6.52 -2.18
N ARG A 195 -12.16 -7.09 -1.05
CA ARG A 195 -12.52 -6.59 0.30
C ARG A 195 -11.49 -5.61 0.85
N ARG A 196 -10.22 -5.78 0.43
CA ARG A 196 -9.11 -4.90 0.76
C ARG A 196 -8.14 -4.85 -0.41
N SER A 197 -7.75 -3.65 -0.84
CA SER A 197 -6.84 -3.46 -1.96
C SER A 197 -5.39 -3.36 -1.48
N ALA A 198 -4.45 -3.83 -2.30
CA ALA A 198 -3.07 -3.37 -2.24
C ALA A 198 -3.05 -1.83 -2.39
N PRO A 199 -2.13 -1.12 -1.73
CA PRO A 199 -2.06 0.35 -1.77
C PRO A 199 -1.98 0.94 -3.18
N CYS A 200 -1.24 0.28 -4.06
CA CYS A 200 -1.08 0.69 -5.46
C CYS A 200 -2.31 0.41 -6.34
N GLY A 201 -3.30 -0.36 -5.86
CA GLY A 201 -4.52 -0.73 -6.61
C GLY A 201 -4.45 -2.04 -7.41
N SER A 202 -3.31 -2.74 -7.40
CA SER A 202 -3.09 -3.94 -8.23
C SER A 202 -4.10 -5.07 -8.01
N THR A 203 -4.65 -5.17 -6.79
CA THR A 203 -5.64 -6.19 -6.41
C THR A 203 -6.89 -6.16 -7.29
N TRP A 204 -7.34 -4.97 -7.68
CA TRP A 204 -8.49 -4.81 -8.58
C TRP A 204 -8.22 -5.38 -9.96
N TYR A 205 -7.02 -5.12 -10.50
CA TYR A 205 -6.61 -5.66 -11.79
C TYR A 205 -6.48 -7.18 -11.74
N ILE A 206 -5.87 -7.72 -10.68
CA ILE A 206 -5.68 -9.16 -10.51
C ILE A 206 -7.05 -9.86 -10.33
N ALA A 207 -7.95 -9.32 -9.51
CA ALA A 207 -9.31 -9.85 -9.34
C ALA A 207 -10.04 -10.00 -10.68
N ARG A 208 -9.87 -9.02 -11.59
CA ARG A 208 -10.42 -9.09 -12.96
C ARG A 208 -9.80 -10.20 -13.79
N LYS A 209 -8.48 -10.38 -13.72
CA LYS A 209 -7.77 -11.42 -14.47
C LYS A 209 -8.06 -12.83 -13.97
N LEU A 210 -8.57 -12.97 -12.75
CA LEU A 210 -8.98 -14.26 -12.21
C LEU A 210 -10.33 -14.77 -12.75
N LEU A 211 -11.20 -13.90 -13.28
CA LEU A 211 -12.53 -14.31 -13.73
C LEU A 211 -12.45 -15.33 -14.88
N GLY A 212 -13.14 -16.46 -14.72
CA GLY A 212 -13.15 -17.56 -15.67
C GLY A 212 -11.88 -18.42 -15.67
N VAL A 213 -10.91 -18.13 -14.80
CA VAL A 213 -9.68 -18.94 -14.66
C VAL A 213 -10.02 -20.23 -13.96
N GLU A 214 -9.47 -21.32 -14.48
CA GLU A 214 -9.63 -22.65 -13.91
C GLU A 214 -8.95 -22.78 -12.55
N VAL A 215 -9.61 -23.42 -11.58
CA VAL A 215 -9.12 -23.61 -10.21
C VAL A 215 -8.09 -24.76 -10.17
N ARG A 216 -7.01 -24.60 -10.93
CA ARG A 216 -5.80 -25.43 -10.90
C ARG A 216 -4.61 -24.57 -10.49
N LYS A 217 -3.81 -25.06 -9.56
CA LYS A 217 -2.76 -24.30 -8.90
C LYS A 217 -1.78 -23.67 -9.89
N GLU A 218 -1.31 -24.45 -10.85
CA GLU A 218 -0.33 -24.04 -11.85
C GLU A 218 -0.87 -22.92 -12.75
N ILE A 219 -2.14 -23.03 -13.17
CA ILE A 219 -2.81 -22.04 -14.01
C ILE A 219 -3.03 -20.74 -13.23
N LEU A 220 -3.55 -20.84 -12.00
CA LEU A 220 -3.78 -19.68 -11.16
C LEU A 220 -2.48 -18.92 -10.88
N TYR A 221 -1.41 -19.64 -10.54
CA TYR A 221 -0.12 -19.04 -10.25
C TYR A 221 0.43 -18.29 -11.46
N ASP A 222 0.36 -18.87 -12.66
CA ASP A 222 0.78 -18.23 -13.89
C ASP A 222 -0.04 -16.97 -14.20
N VAL A 223 -1.38 -17.04 -14.08
CA VAL A 223 -2.25 -15.88 -14.32
C VAL A 223 -1.99 -14.76 -13.31
N ILE A 224 -1.86 -15.08 -12.02
CA ILE A 224 -1.58 -14.11 -10.96
C ILE A 224 -0.22 -13.46 -11.19
N ALA A 225 0.82 -14.25 -11.47
CA ALA A 225 2.17 -13.74 -11.73
C ALA A 225 2.18 -12.81 -12.95
N LYS A 226 1.56 -13.22 -14.07
CA LYS A 226 1.44 -12.39 -15.28
C LYS A 226 0.68 -11.10 -15.00
N ALA A 227 -0.44 -11.18 -14.29
CA ALA A 227 -1.24 -10.00 -13.94
C ALA A 227 -0.48 -9.05 -13.01
N HIS A 228 0.24 -9.57 -12.02
CA HIS A 228 1.05 -8.79 -11.11
C HIS A 228 2.18 -8.03 -11.84
N HIS A 229 2.95 -8.72 -12.70
CA HIS A 229 4.02 -8.11 -13.48
C HIS A 229 3.53 -7.16 -14.57
N SER A 230 2.30 -7.35 -15.08
CA SER A 230 1.68 -6.45 -16.05
C SER A 230 1.09 -5.19 -15.42
N TYR A 231 0.85 -5.21 -14.10
CA TYR A 231 0.45 -4.02 -13.37
C TYR A 231 1.70 -3.18 -13.06
N PRO A 232 1.68 -1.85 -13.21
CA PRO A 232 2.81 -0.97 -12.93
C PRO A 232 3.10 -0.87 -11.42
N CYS A 233 3.58 -1.96 -10.84
CA CYS A 233 4.13 -2.01 -9.49
C CYS A 233 5.42 -1.19 -9.45
N THR A 234 5.63 -0.47 -8.36
CA THR A 234 6.81 0.37 -8.14
C THR A 234 7.82 -0.28 -7.20
N ALA A 235 7.51 -1.46 -6.66
CA ALA A 235 8.45 -2.26 -5.90
C ALA A 235 9.65 -2.63 -6.78
N THR A 236 10.84 -2.56 -6.20
CA THR A 236 12.09 -2.81 -6.92
C THR A 236 12.20 -4.28 -7.35
N MET A 237 12.80 -4.48 -8.52
CA MET A 237 13.21 -5.80 -9.02
C MET A 237 14.60 -6.21 -8.50
N ASN A 238 15.29 -5.34 -7.77
CA ASN A 238 16.56 -5.65 -7.15
C ASN A 238 16.37 -6.66 -6.02
N VAL A 239 17.29 -7.63 -5.90
CA VAL A 239 17.27 -8.63 -4.83
C VAL A 239 17.60 -7.94 -3.51
N ASP A 240 16.63 -7.92 -2.60
CA ASP A 240 16.83 -7.35 -1.27
C ASP A 240 17.76 -8.27 -0.44
N PRO A 241 18.78 -7.71 0.21
CA PRO A 241 19.79 -8.50 0.91
C PRO A 241 19.26 -9.15 2.20
N GLU A 242 18.14 -8.70 2.76
CA GLU A 242 17.55 -9.26 3.98
C GLU A 242 16.65 -10.45 3.65
N VAL A 243 15.78 -10.30 2.65
CA VAL A 243 14.78 -11.32 2.27
C VAL A 243 15.24 -12.24 1.13
N LYS A 244 16.36 -11.93 0.48
CA LYS A 244 16.97 -12.70 -0.63
C LYS A 244 16.06 -12.88 -1.85
N GLU A 245 15.17 -11.92 -2.08
CA GLU A 245 14.19 -11.92 -3.15
C GLU A 245 13.91 -10.46 -3.58
N PRO A 246 13.57 -10.17 -4.85
CA PRO A 246 13.05 -8.86 -5.21
C PRO A 246 11.79 -8.48 -4.43
N ILE A 247 11.70 -7.21 -4.01
CA ILE A 247 10.54 -6.69 -3.27
C ILE A 247 9.26 -6.84 -4.11
N LEU A 248 9.36 -6.67 -5.44
CA LEU A 248 8.23 -6.90 -6.34
C LEU A 248 7.69 -8.34 -6.24
N HIS A 249 8.57 -9.35 -6.17
CA HIS A 249 8.13 -10.74 -6.03
C HIS A 249 7.43 -10.99 -4.69
N LEU A 250 7.86 -10.34 -3.60
CA LEU A 250 7.13 -10.40 -2.33
C LEU A 250 5.68 -9.92 -2.49
N GLY A 251 5.44 -8.83 -3.22
CA GLY A 251 4.09 -8.37 -3.57
C GLY A 251 3.28 -9.42 -4.35
N GLY A 252 3.93 -10.11 -5.29
CA GLY A 252 3.36 -11.21 -6.06
C GLY A 252 3.00 -12.44 -5.19
N TYR A 253 3.86 -12.79 -4.23
CA TYR A 253 3.60 -13.87 -3.28
C TYR A 253 2.44 -13.53 -2.35
N ILE A 254 2.39 -12.29 -1.86
CA ILE A 254 1.30 -11.81 -0.99
C ILE A 254 -0.07 -11.99 -1.67
N ILE A 255 -0.24 -11.51 -2.91
CA ILE A 255 -1.53 -11.63 -3.60
C ILE A 255 -1.87 -13.08 -3.93
N ARG A 256 -0.86 -13.90 -4.27
CA ARG A 256 -1.03 -15.34 -4.52
C ARG A 256 -1.57 -16.05 -3.27
N ASP A 257 -0.95 -15.80 -2.12
CA ASP A 257 -1.38 -16.37 -0.84
C ASP A 257 -2.81 -15.95 -0.48
N GLU A 258 -3.18 -14.70 -0.74
CA GLU A 258 -4.53 -14.19 -0.46
C GLU A 258 -5.59 -14.77 -1.42
N VAL A 259 -5.23 -15.06 -2.67
CA VAL A 259 -6.09 -15.83 -3.58
C VAL A 259 -6.28 -17.26 -3.09
N GLU A 260 -5.22 -17.94 -2.64
CA GLU A 260 -5.35 -19.29 -2.07
C GLU A 260 -6.19 -19.32 -0.80
N ARG A 261 -6.01 -18.35 0.09
CA ARG A 261 -6.85 -18.18 1.29
C ARG A 261 -8.31 -17.96 0.89
N ALA A 262 -8.58 -17.13 -0.12
CA ALA A 262 -9.93 -16.90 -0.60
C ALA A 262 -10.56 -18.16 -1.22
N LEU A 263 -9.79 -18.96 -1.97
CA LEU A 263 -10.27 -20.23 -2.54
C LEU A 263 -10.60 -21.27 -1.46
N ARG A 264 -9.76 -21.40 -0.42
CA ARG A 264 -10.06 -22.28 0.73
C ARG A 264 -11.37 -21.90 1.40
N ARG A 265 -11.54 -20.61 1.71
CA ARG A 265 -12.80 -20.09 2.29
C ARG A 265 -14.01 -20.29 1.39
N ALA A 266 -13.84 -20.25 0.07
CA ALA A 266 -14.94 -20.50 -0.87
C ALA A 266 -15.40 -21.96 -0.80
N LYS A 267 -14.47 -22.91 -0.74
CA LYS A 267 -14.77 -24.35 -0.64
C LYS A 267 -15.37 -24.76 0.70
N GLU A 268 -15.04 -24.05 1.78
CA GLU A 268 -15.61 -24.28 3.12
C GLU A 268 -17.06 -23.80 3.26
N ARG A 269 -17.55 -22.98 2.30
CA ARG A 269 -18.92 -22.43 2.30
C ARG A 269 -19.90 -23.20 1.42
N GLU A 270 -19.41 -24.19 0.66
CA GLU A 270 -20.21 -25.14 -0.12
C GLU A 270 -20.63 -26.33 0.75
#